data_AF-A0A543CJB8-F1
#
_entry.id   AF-A0A543CJB8-F1
#
_cell.length_a   1.000
_cell.length_b   1.000
_cell.length_c   1.000
_cell.angle_alpha   90.00
_cell.angle_beta   90.00
_cell.angle_gamma   90.00
#
_symmetry.space_group_name_H-M   'P 1'
#
loop_
_entity.id
_entity.type
_entity.pdbx_description
1 polymer ?
#
loop_
_entity_poly.entity_id
_entity_poly.type
_entity_poly.pdbx_seq_one_letter_code
_entity_poly.pdbx_strand_id
1 'polypeptide(L)' 'MRLRTALAGTGLATLMVGGLAVPAHAAAWHSITPAYGSKKLCVDAGQQYEREGWPYRCLPYSGGVYLLQIWE' A
#
# COMPACT_ATOMS: atom_id res chain seq x y z
N MET A 1 35.46 -16.83 32.04
CA MET A 1 34.47 -15.82 31.62
C MET A 1 33.08 -16.47 31.61
N ARG A 2 32.14 -15.90 32.41
CA ARG A 2 30.66 -15.97 32.38
C ARG A 2 30.00 -17.29 31.87
N LEU A 3 29.52 -18.21 32.73
CA LEU A 3 28.20 -18.23 33.41
C LEU A 3 27.07 -17.66 32.50
N ARG A 4 25.94 -18.31 32.16
CA ARG A 4 25.14 -19.37 32.80
C ARG A 4 24.01 -19.82 31.82
N THR A 5 23.71 -21.13 31.82
CA THR A 5 22.38 -21.79 31.77
C THR A 5 21.18 -21.00 31.21
N ALA A 6 20.59 -21.44 30.09
CA ALA A 6 19.44 -22.36 30.02
C ALA A 6 18.07 -21.68 30.25
N LEU A 7 17.13 -21.90 29.32
CA LEU A 7 15.73 -22.23 29.63
C LEU A 7 14.98 -22.53 28.33
N ALA A 8 14.51 -23.77 28.25
CA ALA A 8 13.48 -24.21 27.34
C ALA A 8 12.21 -23.34 27.52
N GLY A 9 11.61 -22.95 26.40
CA GLY A 9 10.34 -22.27 26.36
C GLY A 9 9.60 -22.63 25.08
N THR A 10 9.05 -23.85 25.05
CA THR A 10 7.94 -24.19 24.15
C THR A 10 6.76 -23.28 24.48
N GLY A 11 6.68 -22.14 23.81
CA GLY A 11 5.55 -21.22 23.86
C GLY A 11 4.70 -21.39 22.62
N LEU A 12 3.73 -22.31 22.67
CA LEU A 12 2.56 -22.31 21.80
C LEU A 12 1.79 -21.01 22.05
N ALA A 13 2.03 -19.98 21.22
CA ALA A 13 1.16 -18.82 21.14
C ALA A 13 0.20 -19.00 19.96
N THR A 14 -0.78 -19.88 20.13
CA THR A 14 -2.03 -19.85 19.37
C THR A 14 -2.79 -18.58 19.74
N LEU A 15 -2.45 -17.46 19.09
CA LEU A 15 -3.28 -16.26 19.07
C LEU A 15 -4.40 -16.48 18.05
N MET A 16 -5.44 -17.21 18.45
CA MET A 16 -6.75 -17.05 17.84
C MET A 16 -7.31 -15.70 18.27
N VAL A 17 -6.92 -14.64 17.55
CA VAL A 17 -7.73 -13.42 17.52
C VAL A 17 -8.71 -13.60 16.37
N GLY A 18 -9.89 -14.14 16.70
CA GLY A 18 -11.07 -13.93 15.89
C GLY A 18 -11.34 -12.44 15.87
N GLY A 19 -11.00 -11.78 14.78
CA GLY A 19 -11.15 -10.35 14.63
C GLY A 19 -11.24 -10.03 13.16
N LEU A 20 -12.47 -10.02 12.66
CA LEU A 20 -12.90 -9.39 11.40
C LEU A 20 -12.07 -9.83 10.18
N ALA A 21 -12.69 -10.63 9.31
CA ALA A 21 -12.26 -10.72 7.93
C ALA A 21 -12.37 -9.31 7.29
N VAL A 22 -11.41 -8.44 7.59
CA VAL A 22 -11.05 -7.36 6.69
C VAL A 22 -10.65 -8.10 5.43
N PRO A 23 -11.30 -7.87 4.27
CA PRO A 23 -10.77 -8.41 3.03
C PRO A 23 -9.29 -8.01 3.02
N ALA A 24 -8.42 -9.00 2.94
CA ALA A 24 -7.03 -8.75 2.59
C ALA A 24 -7.09 -8.24 1.15
N HIS A 25 -7.37 -6.94 0.97
CA HIS A 25 -7.21 -6.27 -0.29
C HIS A 25 -5.73 -6.49 -0.63
N ALA A 26 -5.51 -7.37 -1.61
CA ALA A 26 -4.18 -7.67 -2.07
C ALA A 26 -3.65 -6.35 -2.62
N ALA A 27 -2.64 -5.82 -1.93
CA ALA A 27 -2.14 -4.49 -2.22
C ALA A 27 -1.79 -4.39 -3.72
N ALA A 28 -2.46 -3.48 -4.43
CA ALA A 28 -2.42 -3.41 -5.88
C ALA A 28 -2.51 -1.97 -6.40
N TRP A 29 -2.03 -1.77 -7.62
CA TRP A 29 -2.14 -0.48 -8.30
C TRP A 29 -3.53 -0.33 -8.92
N HIS A 30 -4.32 0.61 -8.42
CA HIS A 30 -5.64 0.96 -8.92
C HIS A 30 -5.58 2.24 -9.75
N SER A 31 -6.21 2.23 -10.93
CA SER A 31 -6.26 3.41 -11.81
C SER A 31 -7.43 4.32 -11.42
N ILE A 32 -7.13 5.57 -11.12
CA ILE A 32 -8.11 6.61 -10.84
C ILE A 32 -8.55 7.22 -12.18
N THR A 33 -9.84 7.08 -12.48
CA THR A 33 -10.49 7.73 -13.63
C THR A 33 -11.13 9.05 -13.21
N PRO A 34 -11.10 10.09 -14.06
CA PRO A 34 -10.66 10.11 -15.46
C PRO A 34 -9.14 10.28 -15.65
N ALA A 35 -8.66 9.99 -16.87
CA ALA A 35 -7.27 10.27 -17.25
C ALA A 35 -7.01 11.78 -17.36
N TYR A 36 -5.78 12.20 -17.09
CA TYR A 36 -5.37 13.60 -17.06
C TYR A 36 -4.71 14.02 -18.38
N GLY A 37 -5.12 15.15 -18.96
CA GLY A 37 -4.54 15.66 -20.22
C GLY A 37 -3.09 16.14 -20.13
N SER A 38 -2.50 16.20 -18.93
CA SER A 38 -1.10 16.55 -18.74
C SER A 38 -0.50 15.90 -17.50
N LYS A 39 0.83 15.70 -17.51
CA LYS A 39 1.57 15.16 -16.36
C LYS A 39 1.40 16.01 -15.11
N LYS A 40 1.36 17.35 -15.28
CA LYS A 40 1.19 18.31 -14.19
C LYS A 40 -0.11 18.07 -13.43
N LEU A 41 -1.23 17.92 -14.15
CA LEU A 41 -2.54 17.67 -13.54
C LEU A 41 -2.58 16.32 -12.82
N CYS A 42 -1.96 15.29 -13.40
CA CYS A 42 -1.86 13.98 -12.74
C CYS A 42 -1.07 14.04 -11.42
N VAL A 43 0.09 14.73 -11.41
CA VAL A 43 0.92 14.87 -10.21
C VAL A 43 0.22 15.69 -9.14
N ASP A 44 -0.44 16.79 -9.53
CA ASP A 44 -1.18 17.66 -8.60
C ASP A 44 -2.28 16.88 -7.86
N ALA A 45 -3.07 16.09 -8.61
CA ALA A 45 -4.07 15.19 -8.03
C ALA A 45 -3.43 14.10 -7.17
N GLY A 46 -2.33 13.50 -7.64
CA GLY A 46 -1.61 12.45 -6.93
C GLY A 46 -1.05 12.88 -5.57
N GLN A 47 -0.62 14.13 -5.42
CA GLN A 47 -0.13 14.63 -4.13
C GLN A 47 -1.20 14.63 -3.04
N GLN A 48 -2.49 14.73 -3.39
CA GLN A 48 -3.54 14.58 -2.39
C GLN A 48 -3.54 13.16 -1.81
N TYR A 49 -3.47 12.14 -2.67
CA TYR A 49 -3.41 10.74 -2.26
C TYR A 49 -2.15 10.43 -1.42
N GLU A 50 -1.01 11.02 -1.76
CA GLU A 50 0.22 10.88 -0.96
C GLU A 50 0.05 11.42 0.46
N ARG A 51 -0.66 12.56 0.62
CA ARG A 51 -0.97 13.14 1.94
C ARG A 51 -1.93 12.26 2.75
N GLU A 52 -2.77 11.49 2.08
CA GLU A 52 -3.70 10.52 2.68
C GLU A 52 -3.03 9.16 2.96
N GLY A 53 -1.74 9.00 2.61
CA GLY A 53 -0.96 7.79 2.85
C GLY A 53 -1.05 6.76 1.72
N TRP A 54 -1.61 7.12 0.58
CA TRP A 54 -1.71 6.27 -0.60
C TRP A 54 -0.59 6.59 -1.59
N PRO A 55 0.42 5.71 -1.76
CA PRO A 55 1.45 5.90 -2.78
C PRO A 55 0.81 6.02 -4.16
N TYR A 56 1.25 6.99 -4.96
CA TYR A 56 0.73 7.19 -6.31
C TYR A 56 1.82 7.13 -7.37
N ARG A 57 1.40 6.90 -8.62
CA ARG A 57 2.23 7.04 -9.81
C ARG A 57 1.42 7.59 -10.98
N CYS A 58 2.08 8.38 -11.82
CA CYS A 58 1.52 8.91 -13.06
C CYS A 58 2.14 8.18 -14.25
N LEU A 59 1.34 7.40 -14.96
CA LEU A 59 1.79 6.64 -16.13
C LEU A 59 1.32 7.32 -17.41
N PRO A 60 2.18 7.44 -18.44
CA PRO A 60 1.74 7.88 -19.76
C PRO A 60 0.77 6.84 -20.34
N TYR A 61 -0.33 7.30 -20.93
CA TYR A 61 -1.34 6.47 -21.57
C TYR A 61 -1.60 6.94 -23.00
N SER A 62 -2.29 6.11 -23.78
CA SER A 62 -2.59 6.39 -25.18
C SER A 62 -3.32 7.73 -25.35
N GLY A 63 -3.01 8.46 -26.41
CA GLY A 63 -3.62 9.77 -26.69
C GLY A 63 -3.00 10.96 -25.94
N GLY A 64 -1.81 10.80 -25.37
CA GLY A 64 -1.08 11.90 -24.71
C GLY A 64 -1.61 12.26 -23.32
N VAL A 65 -2.46 11.40 -22.76
CA VAL A 65 -3.01 11.55 -21.41
C VAL A 65 -2.16 10.77 -20.39
N TYR A 66 -2.40 11.02 -19.11
CA TYR A 66 -1.73 10.39 -17.99
C TYR A 66 -2.75 9.70 -17.10
N LEU A 67 -2.50 8.44 -16.75
CA LEU A 67 -3.28 7.72 -15.75
C LEU A 67 -2.65 7.92 -14.39
N LEU A 68 -3.47 8.39 -13.44
CA LEU A 68 -3.12 8.34 -12.04
C LEU A 68 -3.41 6.94 -11.53
N GLN A 69 -2.43 6.31 -10.89
CA GLN A 69 -2.63 5.07 -10.17
C GLN A 69 -2.23 5.25 -8.71
N ILE A 70 -3.03 4.71 -7.81
CA ILE A 70 -2.74 4.67 -6.37
C ILE A 70 -2.55 3.22 -5.92
N TRP A 71 -1.82 3.03 -4.83
CA TRP A 71 -1.58 1.74 -4.23
C TRP A 71 -2.52 1.55 -3.03
N GLU A 72 -3.48 0.65 -3.15
CA GLU A 72 -4.45 0.29 -2.10
C GLU A 72 -4.35 -1.19 -1.73
#